data_AF-A0A7S2MKB0-F1
#
_entry.id   AF-A0A7S2MKB0-F1
#
_cell.length_a   1.000
_cell.length_b   1.000
_cell.length_c   1.000
_cell.angle_alpha   90.00
_cell.angle_beta   90.00
_cell.angle_gamma   90.00
#
_symmetry.space_group_name_H-M   'P 1'
#
loop_
_entity.id
_entity.type
_entity.pdbx_description
1 polymer ?
#
loop_
_entity_poly.entity_id
_entity_poly.type
_entity_poly.pdbx_seq_one_letter_code
_entity_poly.pdbx_strand_id
1 'polypeptide(L)'
;DKFAKTHGALDAQVMLTGDLNAADFAVLAGTARVLSTISNHSAHPFLYSTSDVPTGKTSVTDVRSLRIDYILYQSCGFRILSVDEVPHLTSSIPDARHPSDHLPVCARFAVKSDWVRQEEKARQWLQSTLGNQALQAMCYEDLETAWRFFNKYGRKTVSTTEFMSCVADLGMALDSTILETIMRCGSPATPTPTTTKKPSDFSKRQRRPSETAALTMKEAFTTTGFSFVEFIRVYAHFVREKESVNVPTYLIEVFRIFDLDGDSMISQDEFTETVQNLSPCEVTSSRLNRLWGEMVRHQCLRNDSNYPDLPKQKVENRTQILFDIRDFVTCIMNEQADLLIAKSRKAEAIESAHSFDLPVTCI
;
A
#
# COMPACT_ATOMS: atom_id res chain seq x y z
N ASP A 1 11.33 13.38 13.86
CA ASP A 1 10.39 12.34 14.32
C ASP A 1 9.82 12.55 15.71
N LYS A 2 10.66 12.65 16.77
CA LYS A 2 10.17 12.78 18.15
C LYS A 2 9.20 13.97 18.32
N PHE A 3 9.56 15.13 17.78
CA PHE A 3 8.69 16.31 17.81
C PHE A 3 7.34 16.06 17.13
N ALA A 4 7.33 15.52 15.90
CA ALA A 4 6.11 15.25 15.16
C ALA A 4 5.21 14.23 15.88
N LYS A 5 5.78 13.15 16.41
CA LYS A 5 5.05 12.15 17.22
C LYS A 5 4.47 12.75 18.49
N THR A 6 5.26 13.53 19.22
CA THR A 6 4.83 14.15 20.49
C THR A 6 3.67 15.12 20.31
N HIS A 7 3.56 15.76 19.15
CA HIS A 7 2.52 16.75 18.87
C HIS A 7 1.42 16.24 17.93
N GLY A 8 1.35 14.92 17.67
CA GLY A 8 0.35 14.34 16.76
C GLY A 8 0.46 14.83 15.31
N ALA A 9 1.60 15.41 14.92
CA ALA A 9 1.78 16.01 13.60
C ALA A 9 1.91 14.96 12.48
N LEU A 10 2.12 13.68 12.82
CA LEU A 10 2.12 12.59 11.83
C LEU A 10 0.70 12.19 11.38
N ASP A 11 -0.30 12.50 12.20
CA ASP A 11 -1.71 12.18 11.93
C ASP A 11 -2.49 13.40 11.42
N ALA A 12 -1.83 14.57 11.39
CA ALA A 12 -2.41 15.80 10.90
C ALA A 12 -2.66 15.71 9.39
N GLN A 13 -3.84 16.15 8.97
CA GLN A 13 -4.16 16.27 7.56
C GLN A 13 -3.47 17.51 6.98
N VAL A 14 -2.72 17.31 5.91
CA VAL A 14 -1.83 18.27 5.30
C VAL A 14 -2.36 18.67 3.92
N MET A 15 -2.34 19.97 3.70
CA MET A 15 -2.50 20.59 2.39
C MET A 15 -1.26 21.47 2.18
N LEU A 16 -0.67 21.36 0.99
CA LEU A 16 0.47 22.14 0.57
C LEU A 16 0.06 23.01 -0.61
N THR A 17 0.29 24.31 -0.48
CA THR A 17 0.03 25.29 -1.52
C THR A 17 1.30 26.06 -1.79
N GLY A 18 1.55 26.42 -3.04
CA GLY A 18 2.68 27.28 -3.35
C GLY A 18 2.85 27.51 -4.84
N ASP A 19 3.99 28.11 -5.14
CA ASP A 19 4.51 28.29 -6.49
C ASP A 19 5.62 27.26 -6.71
N LEU A 20 5.43 26.36 -7.66
CA LEU A 20 6.40 25.37 -8.07
C LEU A 20 6.46 25.36 -9.57
N ASN A 21 7.63 25.74 -10.09
CA ASN A 21 7.94 25.72 -11.51
C ASN A 21 8.08 24.27 -12.01
N ALA A 22 6.99 23.53 -12.05
CA ALA A 22 6.96 22.13 -12.46
C ALA A 22 5.85 21.89 -13.48
N ALA A 23 6.20 21.20 -14.57
CA ALA A 23 5.25 20.81 -15.59
C ALA A 23 4.42 19.58 -15.18
N ASP A 24 4.96 18.74 -14.29
CA ASP A 24 4.33 17.50 -13.85
C ASP A 24 4.51 17.28 -12.33
N PHE A 25 3.43 17.49 -11.59
CA PHE A 25 3.40 17.31 -10.14
C PHE A 25 3.44 15.84 -9.72
N ALA A 26 2.97 14.92 -10.57
CA ALA A 26 3.00 13.49 -10.28
C ALA A 26 4.45 12.97 -10.28
N VAL A 27 5.25 13.43 -11.24
CA VAL A 27 6.70 13.12 -11.31
C VAL A 27 7.40 13.59 -10.04
N LEU A 28 7.18 14.84 -9.61
CA LEU A 28 7.78 15.37 -8.38
C LEU A 28 7.39 14.58 -7.13
N ALA A 29 6.10 14.26 -6.97
CA ALA A 29 5.64 13.45 -5.85
C ALA A 29 6.26 12.05 -5.88
N GLY A 30 6.38 11.45 -7.08
CA GLY A 30 7.08 10.18 -7.31
C GLY A 30 8.54 10.23 -6.86
N THR A 31 9.29 11.24 -7.33
CA THR A 31 10.68 11.47 -6.93
C THR A 31 10.83 11.63 -5.42
N ALA A 32 9.98 12.44 -4.79
CA ALA A 32 10.02 12.64 -3.33
C ALA A 32 9.79 11.32 -2.54
N ARG A 33 8.87 10.46 -3.02
CA ARG A 33 8.61 9.14 -2.41
C ARG A 33 9.81 8.22 -2.53
N VAL A 34 10.39 8.12 -3.72
CA VAL A 34 11.58 7.30 -3.99
C VAL A 34 12.71 7.73 -3.07
N LEU A 35 12.94 9.03 -2.97
CA LEU A 35 13.96 9.61 -2.12
C LEU A 35 13.77 9.33 -0.65
N SER A 36 12.58 9.58 -0.12
CA SER A 36 12.34 9.29 1.29
C SER A 36 12.56 7.82 1.62
N THR A 37 12.18 6.93 0.70
CA THR A 37 12.34 5.49 0.85
C THR A 37 13.83 5.12 0.88
N ILE A 38 14.63 5.62 -0.07
CA ILE A 38 16.08 5.35 -0.15
C ILE A 38 16.83 5.97 1.02
N SER A 39 16.45 7.19 1.43
CA SER A 39 17.07 7.88 2.54
C SER A 39 16.71 7.28 3.91
N ASN A 40 15.82 6.28 3.97
CA ASN A 40 15.36 5.62 5.21
C ASN A 40 14.93 6.64 6.29
N HIS A 41 14.42 7.79 5.83
CA HIS A 41 13.81 8.77 6.71
C HIS A 41 12.32 8.46 6.80
N SER A 42 11.74 8.64 7.98
CA SER A 42 10.29 8.56 8.08
C SER A 42 9.68 9.71 7.29
N ALA A 43 8.89 9.37 6.28
CA ALA A 43 8.11 10.34 5.53
C ALA A 43 6.75 10.54 6.20
N HIS A 44 6.25 11.77 6.12
CA HIS A 44 4.86 12.01 6.45
C HIS A 44 3.96 11.24 5.47
N PRO A 45 2.84 10.63 5.91
CA PRO A 45 1.91 9.90 5.03
C PRO A 45 1.40 10.73 3.84
N PHE A 46 1.47 12.07 3.96
CA PHE A 46 1.16 13.01 2.90
C PHE A 46 1.83 12.60 1.59
N LEU A 47 3.15 12.34 1.57
CA LEU A 47 3.86 12.01 0.33
C LEU A 47 3.22 10.85 -0.44
N TYR A 48 2.72 9.83 0.25
CA TYR A 48 2.15 8.62 -0.36
C TYR A 48 0.65 8.73 -0.68
N SER A 49 -0.02 9.77 -0.19
CA SER A 49 -1.46 10.01 -0.37
C SER A 49 -1.76 11.40 -0.93
N THR A 50 -0.75 12.07 -1.48
CA THR A 50 -0.90 13.36 -2.14
C THR A 50 -1.69 13.22 -3.43
N SER A 51 -2.64 14.13 -3.64
CA SER A 51 -3.30 14.36 -4.91
C SER A 51 -3.26 15.84 -5.25
N ASP A 52 -3.33 16.14 -6.54
CA ASP A 52 -3.33 17.50 -7.06
C ASP A 52 -4.76 17.96 -7.38
N VAL A 53 -5.02 19.25 -7.21
CA VAL A 53 -6.24 19.89 -7.72
C VAL A 53 -6.11 20.00 -9.24
N PRO A 54 -7.06 19.51 -10.04
CA PRO A 54 -6.94 19.51 -11.50
C PRO A 54 -7.27 20.90 -12.07
N THR A 55 -6.30 21.81 -12.12
CA THR A 55 -6.44 23.10 -12.82
C THR A 55 -5.60 23.19 -14.08
N GLY A 56 -6.01 24.10 -14.97
CA GLY A 56 -5.25 24.46 -16.17
C GLY A 56 -4.03 25.33 -15.87
N LYS A 57 -3.51 25.95 -16.93
CA LYS A 57 -2.34 26.83 -16.86
C LYS A 57 -2.64 28.07 -16.01
N THR A 58 -1.73 28.42 -15.12
CA THR A 58 -1.84 29.61 -14.27
C THR A 58 -0.90 30.71 -14.71
N SER A 59 0.04 30.42 -15.61
CA SER A 59 0.98 31.40 -16.16
C SER A 59 1.19 31.16 -17.65
N VAL A 60 1.11 32.24 -18.44
CA VAL A 60 1.42 32.23 -19.87
C VAL A 60 2.34 33.40 -20.12
N THR A 61 3.56 33.13 -20.56
CA THR A 61 4.52 34.15 -20.99
C THR A 61 4.91 33.87 -22.44
N ASP A 62 5.67 34.76 -23.06
CA ASP A 62 6.15 34.59 -24.44
C ASP A 62 7.03 33.35 -24.64
N VAL A 63 7.61 32.83 -23.55
CA VAL A 63 8.55 31.71 -23.58
C VAL A 63 7.90 30.40 -23.13
N ARG A 64 6.93 30.45 -22.21
CA ARG A 64 6.40 29.25 -21.55
C ARG A 64 4.93 29.40 -21.18
N SER A 65 4.24 28.28 -21.10
CA SER A 65 2.81 28.22 -20.82
C SER A 65 2.57 27.07 -19.85
N LEU A 66 2.53 27.37 -18.55
CA LEU A 66 2.66 26.41 -17.46
C LEU A 66 1.62 26.65 -16.36
N ARG A 67 1.42 25.64 -15.54
CA ARG A 67 0.81 25.79 -14.22
C ARG A 67 1.92 25.80 -13.19
N ILE A 68 1.97 26.85 -12.39
CA ILE A 68 3.01 27.02 -11.38
C ILE A 68 2.41 27.14 -9.98
N ASP A 69 1.17 27.63 -9.89
CA ASP A 69 0.38 27.60 -8.66
C ASP A 69 -0.27 26.22 -8.48
N TYR A 70 -0.03 25.62 -7.31
CA TYR A 70 -0.53 24.29 -7.01
C TYR A 70 -1.21 24.23 -5.66
N ILE A 71 -2.12 23.26 -5.57
CA ILE A 71 -2.73 22.82 -4.32
C ILE A 71 -2.62 21.31 -4.29
N LEU A 72 -1.66 20.82 -3.51
CA LEU A 72 -1.50 19.41 -3.22
C LEU A 72 -2.18 19.11 -1.89
N TYR A 73 -2.93 18.02 -1.81
CA TYR A 73 -3.68 17.67 -0.60
C TYR A 73 -3.63 16.17 -0.32
N GLN A 74 -3.77 15.81 0.95
CA GLN A 74 -3.95 14.42 1.36
C GLN A 74 -5.34 13.91 0.96
N SER A 75 -5.42 13.11 -0.11
CA SER A 75 -6.70 12.60 -0.61
C SER A 75 -7.36 11.61 0.34
N CYS A 76 -6.60 10.97 1.24
CA CYS A 76 -7.16 10.17 2.33
C CYS A 76 -7.89 11.01 3.40
N GLY A 77 -7.57 12.31 3.51
CA GLY A 77 -8.11 13.20 4.52
C GLY A 77 -9.12 14.22 4.02
N PHE A 78 -9.00 14.64 2.77
CA PHE A 78 -9.84 15.67 2.19
C PHE A 78 -10.62 15.16 0.98
N ARG A 79 -11.80 15.74 0.77
CA ARG A 79 -12.58 15.62 -0.45
C ARG A 79 -12.71 17.00 -1.08
N ILE A 80 -12.40 17.10 -2.38
CA ILE A 80 -12.69 18.31 -3.15
C ILE A 80 -14.21 18.45 -3.29
N LEU A 81 -14.73 19.61 -2.96
CA LEU A 81 -16.14 19.98 -3.16
C LEU A 81 -16.34 20.76 -4.46
N SER A 82 -15.42 21.69 -4.75
CA SER A 82 -15.38 22.39 -6.03
C SER A 82 -13.97 22.86 -6.34
N VAL A 83 -13.72 23.07 -7.61
CA VAL A 83 -12.55 23.77 -8.14
C VAL A 83 -13.10 24.91 -8.98
N ASP A 84 -12.68 26.13 -8.70
CA ASP A 84 -13.11 27.28 -9.49
C ASP A 84 -12.36 27.26 -10.82
N GLU A 85 -13.06 27.63 -11.90
CA GLU A 85 -12.46 27.61 -13.24
C GLU A 85 -11.38 28.68 -13.34
N VAL A 86 -10.14 28.26 -13.65
CA VAL A 86 -9.05 29.19 -13.93
C VAL A 86 -9.32 29.84 -15.29
N PRO A 87 -9.32 31.19 -15.39
CA PRO A 87 -9.55 31.87 -16.66
C PRO A 87 -8.66 31.35 -17.78
N HIS A 88 -9.25 31.09 -18.94
CA HIS A 88 -8.47 30.68 -20.11
C HIS A 88 -7.65 31.85 -20.63
N LEU A 89 -6.32 31.77 -20.49
CA LEU A 89 -5.39 32.78 -20.96
C LEU A 89 -5.16 32.63 -22.47
N THR A 90 -5.59 33.62 -23.25
CA THR A 90 -5.36 33.69 -24.71
C THR A 90 -4.14 34.52 -25.09
N SER A 91 -3.62 35.31 -24.15
CA SER A 91 -2.46 36.19 -24.31
C SER A 91 -1.46 35.97 -23.18
N SER A 92 -0.20 36.35 -23.41
CA SER A 92 0.83 36.39 -22.38
C SER A 92 0.44 37.37 -21.27
N ILE A 93 0.70 36.97 -20.02
CA ILE A 93 0.61 37.78 -18.81
C ILE A 93 2.04 37.96 -18.23
N PRO A 94 2.33 39.07 -17.54
CA PRO A 94 1.40 40.12 -17.14
C PRO A 94 1.00 41.03 -18.32
N ASP A 95 -0.23 41.54 -18.28
CA ASP A 95 -0.77 42.53 -19.23
C ASP A 95 -1.61 43.59 -18.49
N ALA A 96 -2.26 44.50 -19.24
CA ALA A 96 -3.08 45.56 -18.64
C ALA A 96 -4.28 45.03 -17.84
N ARG A 97 -4.77 43.82 -18.15
CA ARG A 97 -5.88 43.17 -17.46
C ARG A 97 -5.40 42.27 -16.31
N HIS A 98 -4.22 41.68 -16.46
CA HIS A 98 -3.60 40.72 -15.54
C HIS A 98 -2.22 41.25 -15.12
N PRO A 99 -2.12 42.13 -14.11
CA PRO A 99 -0.83 42.71 -13.71
C PRO A 99 0.13 41.72 -13.04
N SER A 100 -0.35 40.54 -12.64
CA SER A 100 0.47 39.42 -12.15
C SER A 100 0.75 38.44 -13.29
N ASP A 101 1.90 37.79 -13.23
CA ASP A 101 2.31 36.66 -14.08
C ASP A 101 1.66 35.31 -13.68
N HIS A 102 0.74 35.33 -12.72
CA HIS A 102 0.02 34.17 -12.21
C HIS A 102 -1.50 34.40 -12.12
N LEU A 103 -2.27 33.33 -12.28
CA LEU A 103 -3.69 33.26 -11.96
C LEU A 103 -3.91 32.42 -10.70
N PRO A 104 -4.72 32.89 -9.74
CA PRO A 104 -4.97 32.17 -8.51
C PRO A 104 -5.74 30.87 -8.77
N VAL A 105 -5.32 29.79 -8.11
CA VAL A 105 -6.07 28.53 -8.04
C VAL A 105 -6.97 28.57 -6.81
N CYS A 106 -8.27 28.39 -7.00
CA CYS A 106 -9.25 28.32 -5.92
C CYS A 106 -9.93 26.96 -5.90
N ALA A 107 -9.93 26.32 -4.73
CA ALA A 107 -10.62 25.04 -4.52
C ALA A 107 -11.22 24.99 -3.11
N ARG A 108 -12.39 24.36 -3.00
CA ARG A 108 -13.08 24.13 -1.73
C ARG A 108 -12.94 22.68 -1.33
N PHE A 109 -12.62 22.44 -0.05
CA PHE A 109 -12.41 21.13 0.50
C PHE A 109 -13.34 20.86 1.68
N ALA A 110 -13.71 19.60 1.86
CA ALA A 110 -14.25 19.09 3.11
C ALA A 110 -13.25 18.12 3.73
N VAL A 111 -13.09 18.20 5.06
CA VAL A 111 -12.42 17.14 5.82
C VAL A 111 -13.32 15.91 5.80
N LYS A 112 -12.75 14.76 5.44
CA LYS A 112 -13.45 13.48 5.50
C LYS A 112 -13.67 13.11 6.96
N SER A 113 -14.92 12.80 7.32
CA SER A 113 -15.23 12.17 8.60
C SER A 113 -14.51 10.83 8.73
N ASP A 114 -14.29 10.36 9.96
CA ASP A 114 -13.75 9.02 10.21
C ASP A 114 -14.49 7.93 9.46
N TRP A 115 -15.83 7.98 9.45
CA TRP A 115 -16.67 7.02 8.76
C TRP A 115 -16.33 6.91 7.26
N VAL A 116 -16.29 8.04 6.55
CA VAL A 116 -15.93 8.09 5.13
C VAL A 116 -14.52 7.53 4.88
N ARG A 117 -13.55 7.81 5.77
CA ARG A 117 -12.19 7.25 5.63
C ARG A 117 -12.18 5.73 5.83
N GLN A 118 -12.90 5.24 6.84
CA GLN A 118 -13.07 3.82 7.13
C GLN A 118 -13.73 3.11 5.94
N GLU A 119 -14.79 3.71 5.38
CA GLU A 119 -15.51 3.20 4.21
C GLU A 119 -14.61 3.07 2.98
N GLU A 120 -13.81 4.10 2.67
CA GLU A 120 -12.86 4.08 1.54
C GLU A 120 -11.80 2.98 1.71
N LYS A 121 -11.24 2.82 2.91
CA LYS A 121 -10.25 1.77 3.19
C LYS A 121 -10.86 0.38 3.18
N ALA A 122 -12.10 0.23 3.68
CA ALA A 122 -12.84 -1.02 3.58
C ALA A 122 -13.13 -1.41 2.12
N ARG A 123 -13.50 -0.43 1.28
CA ARG A 123 -13.67 -0.62 -0.16
C ARG A 123 -12.37 -1.04 -0.84
N GLN A 124 -11.25 -0.37 -0.53
CA GLN A 124 -9.93 -0.73 -1.06
C GLN A 124 -9.53 -2.15 -0.66
N TRP A 125 -9.78 -2.53 0.60
CA TRP A 125 -9.53 -3.88 1.10
C TRP A 125 -10.36 -4.91 0.33
N LEU A 126 -11.66 -4.68 0.15
CA LEU A 126 -12.53 -5.59 -0.61
C LEU A 126 -12.13 -5.67 -2.08
N GLN A 127 -11.79 -4.57 -2.73
CA GLN A 127 -11.34 -4.59 -4.12
C GLN A 127 -10.05 -5.40 -4.30
N SER A 128 -9.16 -5.31 -3.32
CA SER A 128 -7.91 -6.08 -3.27
C SER A 128 -8.19 -7.58 -3.09
N THR A 129 -9.12 -7.95 -2.20
CA THR A 129 -9.48 -9.36 -1.94
C THR A 129 -10.35 -9.98 -3.02
N LEU A 130 -11.22 -9.21 -3.67
CA LEU A 130 -12.09 -9.67 -4.76
C LEU A 130 -11.36 -9.87 -6.09
N GLY A 131 -10.09 -9.50 -6.16
CA GLY A 131 -9.33 -9.63 -7.38
C GLY A 131 -9.74 -8.65 -8.49
N ASN A 132 -10.50 -7.60 -8.18
CA ASN A 132 -11.03 -6.70 -9.20
C ASN A 132 -10.07 -5.58 -9.60
N GLN A 133 -9.06 -5.21 -8.80
CA GLN A 133 -7.99 -4.29 -9.20
C GLN A 133 -6.89 -4.25 -8.13
N ALA A 134 -5.62 -4.17 -8.53
CA ALA A 134 -4.51 -3.93 -7.60
C ALA A 134 -4.34 -2.41 -7.40
N LEU A 135 -5.23 -1.81 -6.61
CA LEU A 135 -5.15 -0.39 -6.25
C LEU A 135 -4.31 -0.27 -4.97
N GLN A 136 -2.99 -0.35 -5.10
CA GLN A 136 -2.01 -0.02 -4.05
C GLN A 136 -2.05 -0.91 -2.79
N ALA A 137 -0.89 -1.42 -2.37
CA ALA A 137 -0.78 -2.17 -1.13
C ALA A 137 -1.15 -1.30 0.09
N MET A 138 -2.05 -1.79 0.94
CA MET A 138 -2.46 -1.18 2.20
C MET A 138 -1.43 -1.44 3.29
N CYS A 139 -1.06 -0.41 4.06
CA CYS A 139 -0.27 -0.55 5.27
C CYS A 139 -1.13 -1.02 6.46
N TYR A 140 -0.51 -1.27 7.62
CA TYR A 140 -1.25 -1.73 8.80
C TYR A 140 -2.30 -0.73 9.28
N GLU A 141 -1.97 0.56 9.29
CA GLU A 141 -2.88 1.63 9.70
C GLU A 141 -4.10 1.71 8.77
N ASP A 142 -3.89 1.46 7.48
CA ASP A 142 -4.96 1.35 6.48
C ASP A 142 -5.84 0.12 6.74
N LEU A 143 -5.23 -1.03 7.06
CA LEU A 143 -5.95 -2.26 7.39
C LEU A 143 -6.74 -2.11 8.69
N GLU A 144 -6.20 -1.43 9.70
CA GLU A 144 -6.89 -1.12 10.95
C GLU A 144 -8.06 -0.16 10.71
N THR A 145 -7.87 0.86 9.86
CA THR A 145 -8.93 1.79 9.47
C THR A 145 -10.05 1.08 8.71
N ALA A 146 -9.71 0.16 7.79
CA ALA A 146 -10.68 -0.69 7.12
C ALA A 146 -11.40 -1.62 8.11
N TRP A 147 -10.68 -2.21 9.06
CA TRP A 147 -11.25 -3.09 10.09
C TRP A 147 -12.29 -2.38 10.94
N ARG A 148 -12.05 -1.12 11.34
CA ARG A 148 -13.01 -0.32 12.11
C ARG A 148 -14.35 -0.14 11.39
N PHE A 149 -14.36 -0.12 10.05
CA PHE A 149 -15.60 -0.11 9.27
C PHE A 149 -16.42 -1.39 9.45
N PHE A 150 -15.76 -2.55 9.36
CA PHE A 150 -16.42 -3.86 9.51
C PHE A 150 -16.77 -4.16 10.97
N ASN A 151 -16.03 -3.58 11.91
CA ASN A 151 -16.20 -3.76 13.35
C ASN A 151 -16.80 -2.52 14.02
N LYS A 152 -17.97 -2.09 13.53
CA LYS A 152 -18.66 -0.88 14.00
C LYS A 152 -19.00 -0.87 15.48
N TYR A 153 -19.06 -2.04 16.11
CA TYR A 153 -19.35 -2.18 17.55
C TYR A 153 -18.10 -2.36 18.43
N GLY A 154 -16.88 -2.31 17.85
CA GLY A 154 -15.63 -2.43 18.60
C GLY A 154 -15.44 -3.79 19.27
N ARG A 155 -15.99 -4.87 18.69
CA ARG A 155 -15.87 -6.24 19.20
C ARG A 155 -14.53 -6.85 18.81
N LYS A 156 -14.14 -7.93 19.49
CA LYS A 156 -12.93 -8.69 19.09
C LYS A 156 -13.12 -9.43 17.76
N THR A 157 -14.36 -9.78 17.44
CA THR A 157 -14.74 -10.44 16.20
C THR A 157 -15.97 -9.81 15.56
N VAL A 158 -16.04 -9.89 14.23
CA VAL A 158 -17.14 -9.44 13.38
C VAL A 158 -17.91 -10.68 12.92
N SER A 159 -19.20 -10.74 13.22
CA SER A 159 -20.03 -11.85 12.76
C SER A 159 -20.18 -11.85 11.23
N THR A 160 -20.44 -13.01 10.63
CA THR A 160 -20.67 -13.10 9.17
C THR A 160 -21.81 -12.18 8.70
N THR A 161 -22.88 -12.07 9.48
CA THR A 161 -24.02 -11.19 9.15
C THR A 161 -23.63 -9.71 9.19
N GLU A 162 -22.84 -9.30 10.18
CA GLU A 162 -22.30 -7.94 10.27
C GLU A 162 -21.36 -7.63 9.11
N PHE A 163 -20.42 -8.54 8.81
CA PHE A 163 -19.52 -8.40 7.66
C PHE A 163 -20.30 -8.23 6.36
N MET A 164 -21.29 -9.10 6.10
CA MET A 164 -22.11 -9.02 4.88
C MET A 164 -22.96 -7.75 4.82
N SER A 165 -23.45 -7.25 5.95
CA SER A 165 -24.13 -5.94 6.01
C SER A 165 -23.20 -4.81 5.58
N CYS A 166 -21.97 -4.77 6.10
CA CYS A 166 -20.99 -3.77 5.72
C CYS A 166 -20.59 -3.86 4.24
N VAL A 167 -20.47 -5.07 3.68
CA VAL A 167 -20.22 -5.27 2.24
C VAL A 167 -21.37 -4.69 1.40
N ALA A 168 -22.62 -4.92 1.81
CA ALA A 168 -23.78 -4.34 1.16
C ALA A 168 -23.80 -2.80 1.24
N ASP A 169 -23.44 -2.23 2.40
CA ASP A 169 -23.32 -0.78 2.60
C ASP A 169 -22.27 -0.15 1.67
N LEU A 170 -21.21 -0.90 1.32
CA LEU A 170 -20.18 -0.47 0.36
C LEU A 170 -20.66 -0.52 -1.10
N GLY A 171 -21.87 -1.03 -1.36
CA GLY A 171 -22.43 -1.23 -2.70
C GLY A 171 -21.78 -2.38 -3.46
N MET A 172 -21.18 -3.33 -2.75
CA MET A 172 -20.46 -4.45 -3.34
C MET A 172 -21.22 -5.77 -3.12
N ALA A 173 -21.06 -6.71 -4.04
CA ALA A 173 -21.57 -8.07 -3.91
C ALA A 173 -20.41 -9.05 -3.84
N LEU A 174 -20.43 -9.94 -2.85
CA LEU A 174 -19.51 -11.09 -2.78
C LEU A 174 -20.21 -12.29 -3.38
N ASP A 175 -19.54 -12.98 -4.30
CA ASP A 175 -19.97 -14.31 -4.67
C ASP A 175 -19.72 -15.29 -3.50
N SER A 176 -20.48 -16.38 -3.47
CA SER A 176 -20.39 -17.37 -2.39
C SER A 176 -19.02 -18.04 -2.30
N THR A 177 -18.30 -18.18 -3.42
CA THR A 177 -16.98 -18.82 -3.46
C THR A 177 -15.89 -17.92 -2.89
N ILE A 178 -15.93 -16.61 -3.13
CA ILE A 178 -15.02 -15.65 -2.52
C ILE A 178 -15.32 -15.52 -1.04
N LEU A 179 -16.61 -15.47 -0.65
CA LEU A 179 -16.98 -15.50 0.76
C LEU A 179 -16.43 -16.77 1.44
N GLU A 180 -16.61 -17.95 0.86
CA GLU A 180 -16.04 -19.20 1.39
C GLU A 180 -14.52 -19.16 1.47
N THR A 181 -13.85 -18.54 0.50
CA THR A 181 -12.39 -18.38 0.50
C THR A 181 -11.93 -17.46 1.62
N ILE A 182 -12.55 -16.29 1.78
CA ILE A 182 -12.31 -15.35 2.89
C ILE A 182 -12.46 -16.07 4.23
N MET A 183 -13.55 -16.84 4.39
CA MET A 183 -13.82 -17.57 5.63
C MET A 183 -12.82 -18.70 5.88
N ARG A 184 -12.39 -19.42 4.83
CA ARG A 184 -11.38 -20.48 4.93
C ARG A 184 -10.00 -19.95 5.33
N CYS A 185 -9.62 -18.78 4.81
CA CYS A 185 -8.32 -18.16 5.08
C CYS A 185 -8.20 -17.57 6.50
N GLY A 186 -9.33 -17.24 7.14
CA GLY A 186 -9.35 -16.82 8.54
C GLY A 186 -9.04 -17.97 9.49
N SER A 187 -9.65 -19.13 9.26
CA SER A 187 -9.53 -20.27 10.16
C SER A 187 -8.07 -20.62 10.49
N PRO A 188 -7.67 -20.69 11.78
CA PRO A 188 -6.35 -21.18 12.13
C PRO A 188 -6.19 -22.57 11.53
N ALA A 189 -5.14 -22.77 10.72
CA ALA A 189 -4.88 -24.05 10.09
C ALA A 189 -4.92 -25.13 11.18
N THR A 190 -5.98 -25.96 11.17
CA THR A 190 -6.08 -27.07 12.09
C THR A 190 -4.80 -27.88 11.90
N PRO A 191 -3.95 -28.03 12.93
CA PRO A 191 -2.68 -28.73 12.77
C PRO A 191 -3.00 -30.10 12.19
N THR A 192 -2.56 -30.32 10.96
CA THR A 192 -2.78 -31.57 10.25
C THR A 192 -2.24 -32.66 11.16
N PRO A 193 -3.07 -33.62 11.63
CA PRO A 193 -2.56 -34.66 12.50
C PRO A 193 -1.41 -35.34 11.76
N THR A 194 -0.21 -35.23 12.31
CA THR A 194 1.00 -35.89 11.83
C THR A 194 0.78 -37.38 11.96
N THR A 195 0.15 -37.99 10.96
CA THR A 195 0.07 -39.43 10.85
C THR A 195 1.45 -39.92 10.44
N THR A 196 2.27 -40.23 11.43
CA THR A 196 3.37 -41.21 11.34
C THR A 196 2.75 -42.56 10.99
N LYS A 197 2.43 -42.78 9.72
CA LYS A 197 2.11 -44.10 9.19
C LYS A 197 3.15 -44.49 8.15
N LYS A 198 3.76 -45.65 8.41
CA LYS A 198 4.70 -46.38 7.55
C LYS A 198 4.18 -46.49 6.11
N PRO A 199 5.08 -46.56 5.11
CA PRO A 199 4.71 -46.74 3.72
C PRO A 199 4.24 -48.19 3.51
N SER A 200 2.94 -48.39 3.32
CA SER A 200 2.42 -49.60 2.67
C SER A 200 1.23 -49.21 1.80
N ASP A 201 1.40 -49.44 0.51
CA ASP A 201 0.42 -49.42 -0.58
C ASP A 201 -0.29 -48.11 -0.92
N PHE A 202 0.36 -47.41 -1.85
CA PHE A 202 -0.26 -46.42 -2.72
C PHE A 202 -1.24 -47.10 -3.68
N SER A 203 -2.52 -47.11 -3.33
CA SER A 203 -3.60 -47.19 -4.30
C SER A 203 -4.40 -45.88 -4.29
N LYS A 204 -4.47 -45.27 -5.47
CA LYS A 204 -5.10 -43.99 -5.81
C LYS A 204 -6.47 -43.84 -5.16
N ARG A 205 -6.59 -42.96 -4.15
CA ARG A 205 -7.88 -42.45 -3.68
C ARG A 205 -7.77 -40.96 -3.41
N GLN A 206 -8.14 -40.19 -4.43
CA GLN A 206 -8.39 -38.75 -4.34
C GLN A 206 -9.60 -38.57 -3.40
N ARG A 207 -9.34 -38.39 -2.11
CA ARG A 207 -10.40 -38.11 -1.13
C ARG A 207 -10.87 -36.68 -1.33
N ARG A 208 -12.05 -36.52 -1.94
CA ARG A 208 -12.85 -35.30 -1.79
C ARG A 208 -13.10 -35.10 -0.28
N PRO A 209 -12.99 -33.87 0.25
CA PRO A 209 -13.48 -33.59 1.60
C PRO A 209 -14.93 -34.04 1.70
N SER A 210 -15.28 -34.79 2.75
CA SER A 210 -16.67 -35.18 2.97
C SER A 210 -17.51 -33.92 3.17
N GLU A 211 -18.69 -33.90 2.57
CA GLU A 211 -19.69 -32.80 2.64
C GLU A 211 -19.97 -32.36 4.09
N THR A 212 -19.89 -33.30 5.03
CA THR A 212 -19.94 -33.09 6.47
C THR A 212 -18.85 -32.16 7.00
N ALA A 213 -17.59 -32.27 6.54
CA ALA A 213 -16.49 -31.43 7.02
C ALA A 213 -16.59 -29.98 6.51
N ALA A 214 -17.16 -29.78 5.32
CA ALA A 214 -17.47 -28.45 4.80
C ALA A 214 -18.65 -27.82 5.57
N LEU A 215 -19.67 -28.60 5.92
CA LEU A 215 -20.76 -28.14 6.81
C LEU A 215 -20.24 -27.78 8.21
N THR A 216 -19.38 -28.60 8.81
CA THR A 216 -18.85 -28.32 10.16
C THR A 216 -17.96 -27.08 10.20
N MET A 217 -17.20 -26.79 9.12
CA MET A 217 -16.43 -25.55 9.02
C MET A 217 -17.32 -24.32 8.85
N LYS A 218 -18.42 -24.44 8.09
CA LYS A 218 -19.41 -23.36 7.93
C LYS A 218 -20.12 -23.04 9.24
N GLU A 219 -20.46 -24.05 10.04
CA GLU A 219 -21.11 -23.92 11.37
C GLU A 219 -20.14 -23.44 12.47
N ALA A 220 -18.88 -23.90 12.46
CA ALA A 220 -17.87 -23.45 13.42
C ALA A 220 -17.59 -21.95 13.28
N PHE A 221 -17.57 -21.44 12.05
CA PHE A 221 -17.26 -20.03 11.77
C PHE A 221 -18.44 -19.08 12.03
N THR A 222 -19.69 -19.55 11.83
CA THR A 222 -20.88 -18.79 12.29
C THR A 222 -20.90 -18.56 13.79
N THR A 223 -20.13 -19.34 14.56
CA THR A 223 -20.15 -19.29 16.03
C THR A 223 -19.06 -18.37 16.60
N THR A 224 -17.90 -18.24 15.97
CA THR A 224 -16.75 -17.49 16.53
C THR A 224 -16.55 -16.08 15.95
N GLY A 225 -17.11 -15.79 14.78
CA GLY A 225 -16.87 -14.53 14.08
C GLY A 225 -15.46 -14.42 13.51
N PHE A 226 -15.24 -13.37 12.72
CA PHE A 226 -14.01 -13.03 12.01
C PHE A 226 -13.20 -12.05 12.85
N SER A 227 -11.92 -12.28 13.12
CA SER A 227 -11.05 -11.39 13.92
C SER A 227 -10.16 -10.48 13.06
N PHE A 228 -9.51 -9.49 13.67
CA PHE A 228 -8.60 -8.60 12.94
C PHE A 228 -7.37 -9.33 12.35
N VAL A 229 -6.83 -10.32 13.06
CA VAL A 229 -5.72 -11.14 12.56
C VAL A 229 -6.13 -11.93 11.31
N GLU A 230 -7.36 -12.43 11.29
CA GLU A 230 -7.92 -13.15 10.14
C GLU A 230 -8.20 -12.20 8.97
N PHE A 231 -8.67 -10.98 9.24
CA PHE A 231 -8.82 -9.90 8.28
C PHE A 231 -7.50 -9.59 7.54
N ILE A 232 -6.38 -9.48 8.27
CA ILE A 232 -5.06 -9.27 7.68
C ILE A 232 -4.61 -10.49 6.86
N ARG A 233 -4.83 -11.71 7.35
CA ARG A 233 -4.45 -12.95 6.64
C ARG A 233 -5.15 -13.08 5.30
N VAL A 234 -6.45 -12.78 5.26
CA VAL A 234 -7.24 -12.78 4.03
C VAL A 234 -6.66 -11.79 3.02
N TYR A 235 -6.39 -10.55 3.45
CA TYR A 235 -5.75 -9.54 2.60
C TYR A 235 -4.43 -10.04 2.02
N ALA A 236 -3.54 -10.53 2.88
CA ALA A 236 -2.22 -11.02 2.48
C ALA A 236 -2.31 -12.20 1.51
N HIS A 237 -3.29 -13.10 1.68
CA HIS A 237 -3.50 -14.22 0.75
C HIS A 237 -3.81 -13.73 -0.67
N PHE A 238 -4.78 -12.84 -0.82
CA PHE A 238 -5.21 -12.36 -2.14
C PHE A 238 -4.19 -11.42 -2.80
N VAL A 239 -3.51 -10.58 -2.01
CA VAL A 239 -2.44 -9.73 -2.55
C VAL A 239 -1.29 -10.59 -3.10
N ARG A 240 -0.86 -11.62 -2.36
CA ARG A 240 0.22 -12.53 -2.80
C ARG A 240 -0.16 -13.32 -4.05
N GLU A 241 -1.39 -13.80 -4.16
CA GLU A 241 -1.84 -14.52 -5.36
C GLU A 241 -1.83 -13.63 -6.61
N LYS A 242 -2.23 -12.36 -6.48
CA LYS A 242 -2.29 -11.44 -7.63
C LYS A 242 -0.97 -10.81 -8.01
N GLU A 243 -0.08 -10.59 -7.05
CA GLU A 243 1.26 -10.10 -7.33
C GLU A 243 2.01 -11.05 -8.29
N SER A 244 1.68 -12.35 -8.34
CA SER A 244 2.27 -13.26 -9.33
C SER A 244 2.01 -12.90 -10.81
N VAL A 245 1.10 -11.96 -11.12
CA VAL A 245 0.62 -11.72 -12.51
C VAL A 245 0.82 -10.28 -13.03
N ASN A 246 1.05 -9.27 -12.20
CA ASN A 246 1.20 -7.88 -12.69
C ASN A 246 2.32 -7.11 -11.97
N VAL A 247 3.30 -6.61 -12.73
CA VAL A 247 4.25 -5.60 -12.26
C VAL A 247 3.55 -4.22 -12.35
N PRO A 248 3.40 -3.48 -11.24
CA PRO A 248 2.82 -2.13 -11.27
C PRO A 248 3.52 -1.19 -12.26
N THR A 249 2.76 -0.41 -13.03
CA THR A 249 3.29 0.53 -14.05
C THR A 249 4.26 1.55 -13.46
N TYR A 250 4.04 2.00 -12.22
CA TYR A 250 4.96 2.91 -11.54
C TYR A 250 6.33 2.27 -11.26
N LEU A 251 6.42 0.95 -11.07
CA LEU A 251 7.71 0.27 -10.93
C LEU A 251 8.47 0.23 -12.25
N ILE A 252 7.77 0.18 -13.39
CA ILE A 252 8.37 0.30 -14.72
C ILE A 252 8.92 1.72 -14.92
N GLU A 253 8.18 2.75 -14.48
CA GLU A 253 8.64 4.14 -14.52
C GLU A 253 9.83 4.38 -13.59
N VAL A 254 9.80 3.85 -12.36
CA VAL A 254 10.94 3.91 -11.44
C VAL A 254 12.14 3.18 -12.03
N PHE A 255 11.95 2.01 -12.65
CA PHE A 255 13.03 1.30 -13.32
C PHE A 255 13.67 2.14 -14.43
N ARG A 256 12.86 2.83 -15.26
CA ARG A 256 13.36 3.73 -16.31
C ARG A 256 14.16 4.93 -15.77
N ILE A 257 13.92 5.35 -14.52
CA ILE A 257 14.71 6.41 -13.89
C ILE A 257 16.11 5.89 -13.53
N PHE A 258 16.25 4.60 -13.23
CA PHE A 258 17.51 3.97 -12.84
C PHE A 258 18.28 3.31 -14.00
N ASP A 259 17.63 2.99 -15.10
CA ASP A 259 18.18 2.43 -16.35
C ASP A 259 18.55 3.60 -17.28
N LEU A 260 19.73 4.20 -17.05
CA LEU A 260 20.14 5.45 -17.71
C LEU A 260 20.55 5.21 -19.17
N ASP A 261 21.09 4.03 -19.48
CA ASP A 261 21.50 3.67 -20.83
C ASP A 261 20.41 2.94 -21.64
N GLY A 262 19.31 2.52 -21.00
CA GLY A 262 18.17 1.88 -21.63
C GLY A 262 18.40 0.41 -21.97
N ASP A 263 19.44 -0.23 -21.43
CA ASP A 263 19.78 -1.63 -21.68
C ASP A 263 18.86 -2.63 -20.95
N SER A 264 17.89 -2.11 -20.18
CA SER A 264 16.94 -2.88 -19.38
C SER A 264 17.58 -3.63 -18.20
N MET A 265 18.77 -3.21 -17.79
CA MET A 265 19.42 -3.54 -16.53
C MET A 265 19.60 -2.24 -15.74
N ILE A 266 19.89 -2.38 -14.45
CA ILE A 266 20.40 -1.25 -13.67
C ILE A 266 21.78 -1.70 -13.25
N SER A 267 22.82 -0.99 -13.65
CA SER A 267 24.19 -1.21 -13.19
C SER A 267 24.42 -0.51 -11.85
N GLN A 268 25.51 -0.89 -11.15
CA GLN A 268 25.87 -0.25 -9.89
C GLN A 268 26.17 1.25 -10.08
N ASP A 269 26.75 1.61 -11.23
CA ASP A 269 27.08 2.98 -11.58
C ASP A 269 25.81 3.79 -11.84
N GLU A 270 24.87 3.26 -12.63
CA GLU A 270 23.58 3.92 -12.87
C GLU A 270 22.73 4.04 -11.60
N PHE A 271 22.73 3.02 -10.74
CA PHE A 271 22.10 3.10 -9.43
C PHE A 271 22.74 4.19 -8.57
N THR A 272 24.07 4.23 -8.52
CA THR A 272 24.84 5.22 -7.75
C THR A 272 24.53 6.63 -8.25
N GLU A 273 24.63 6.85 -9.56
CA GLU A 273 24.37 8.11 -10.23
C GLU A 273 22.93 8.56 -10.01
N THR A 274 21.95 7.69 -10.23
CA THR A 274 20.53 7.99 -10.04
C THR A 274 20.23 8.35 -8.58
N VAL A 275 20.73 7.58 -7.61
CA VAL A 275 20.51 7.87 -6.19
C VAL A 275 21.18 9.18 -5.78
N GLN A 276 22.37 9.48 -6.30
CA GLN A 276 23.07 10.75 -6.04
C GLN A 276 22.33 11.93 -6.65
N ASN A 277 21.85 11.81 -7.89
CA ASN A 277 21.13 12.85 -8.61
C ASN A 277 19.77 13.16 -8.01
N LEU A 278 19.07 12.13 -7.52
CA LEU A 278 17.79 12.33 -6.86
C LEU A 278 18.00 12.89 -5.44
N SER A 279 19.04 12.45 -4.72
CA SER A 279 19.13 12.71 -3.27
C SER A 279 19.43 14.18 -2.97
N PRO A 280 18.64 14.84 -2.08
CA PRO A 280 18.92 16.21 -1.67
C PRO A 280 20.17 16.32 -0.77
N CYS A 281 20.68 15.18 -0.29
CA CYS A 281 21.84 15.06 0.58
C CYS A 281 22.89 14.14 -0.05
N GLU A 282 24.16 14.41 0.23
CA GLU A 282 25.25 13.55 -0.20
C GLU A 282 25.10 12.14 0.42
N VAL A 283 25.01 11.12 -0.43
CA VAL A 283 24.93 9.72 -0.01
C VAL A 283 26.32 9.10 -0.10
N THR A 284 26.86 8.64 1.03
CA THR A 284 28.21 8.06 1.06
C THR A 284 28.30 6.79 0.22
N SER A 285 29.45 6.55 -0.41
CA SER A 285 29.70 5.34 -1.21
C SER A 285 29.49 4.05 -0.40
N SER A 286 29.82 4.06 0.90
CA SER A 286 29.56 2.92 1.79
C SER A 286 28.07 2.58 1.92
N ARG A 287 27.21 3.60 1.92
CA ARG A 287 25.76 3.43 1.99
C ARG A 287 25.19 2.97 0.66
N LEU A 288 25.66 3.52 -0.46
CA LEU A 288 25.27 3.10 -1.81
C LEU A 288 25.65 1.64 -2.04
N ASN A 289 26.88 1.24 -1.69
CA ASN A 289 27.34 -0.14 -1.82
C ASN A 289 26.54 -1.12 -0.95
N ARG A 290 26.10 -0.69 0.24
CA ARG A 290 25.22 -1.50 1.09
C ARG A 290 23.85 -1.69 0.43
N LEU A 291 23.22 -0.62 -0.03
CA LEU A 291 21.90 -0.68 -0.68
C LEU A 291 21.94 -1.54 -1.95
N TRP A 292 22.98 -1.36 -2.76
CA TRP A 292 23.26 -2.19 -3.93
C TRP A 292 23.43 -3.66 -3.55
N GLY A 293 24.22 -3.94 -2.52
CA GLY A 293 24.45 -5.30 -2.01
C GLY A 293 23.18 -5.99 -1.53
N GLU A 294 22.25 -5.28 -0.88
CA GLU A 294 20.94 -5.82 -0.52
C GLU A 294 20.12 -6.14 -1.78
N MET A 295 20.08 -5.21 -2.75
CA MET A 295 19.36 -5.41 -4.00
C MET A 295 19.86 -6.66 -4.77
N VAL A 296 21.18 -6.85 -4.87
CA VAL A 296 21.79 -8.00 -5.55
C VAL A 296 21.60 -9.31 -4.76
N ARG A 297 21.68 -9.30 -3.43
CA ARG A 297 21.46 -10.53 -2.64
C ARG A 297 20.07 -11.13 -2.84
N HIS A 298 19.06 -10.28 -2.99
CA HIS A 298 17.69 -10.75 -3.25
C HIS A 298 17.55 -11.37 -4.65
N GLN A 299 18.35 -10.96 -5.64
CA GLN A 299 18.41 -11.61 -6.96
C GLN A 299 19.04 -13.02 -6.87
N CYS A 300 20.09 -13.18 -6.04
CA CYS A 300 20.83 -14.44 -5.96
C CYS A 300 20.09 -15.55 -5.18
N LEU A 301 19.33 -15.23 -4.14
CA LEU A 301 18.67 -16.22 -3.26
C LEU A 301 17.53 -17.01 -3.93
N ARG A 302 17.17 -16.72 -5.18
CA ARG A 302 16.17 -17.47 -5.96
C ARG A 302 16.74 -18.46 -6.96
N ASN A 303 18.03 -18.37 -7.30
CA ASN A 303 18.65 -19.27 -8.26
C ASN A 303 19.16 -20.58 -7.63
N ASP A 304 19.00 -20.77 -6.32
CA ASP A 304 19.53 -21.93 -5.57
C ASP A 304 18.63 -23.17 -5.54
N SER A 305 17.58 -23.25 -6.36
CA SER A 305 16.88 -24.51 -6.60
C SER A 305 17.22 -25.10 -7.98
N ASN A 306 18.24 -25.97 -7.97
CA ASN A 306 18.36 -27.17 -8.83
C ASN A 306 18.88 -27.08 -10.28
N TYR A 307 19.83 -26.22 -10.64
CA TYR A 307 20.59 -26.45 -11.89
C TYR A 307 22.06 -25.99 -11.78
N PRO A 308 23.03 -26.91 -11.62
CA PRO A 308 24.42 -26.62 -11.91
C PRO A 308 24.61 -26.70 -13.43
N ASP A 309 25.24 -25.68 -14.00
CA ASP A 309 25.63 -25.52 -15.41
C ASP A 309 24.55 -25.10 -16.41
N LEU A 310 24.46 -23.78 -16.67
CA LEU A 310 24.15 -23.24 -18.01
C LEU A 310 24.79 -21.83 -18.17
N PRO A 311 25.38 -21.50 -19.34
CA PRO A 311 26.08 -20.24 -19.59
C PRO A 311 25.12 -19.14 -20.08
N LYS A 312 25.37 -17.90 -19.60
CA LYS A 312 24.91 -16.59 -20.14
C LYS A 312 23.58 -16.63 -20.94
N GLN A 313 22.46 -16.82 -20.26
CA GLN A 313 21.15 -16.47 -20.81
C GLN A 313 20.93 -14.95 -20.68
N LYS A 314 21.31 -14.22 -21.74
CA LYS A 314 20.77 -12.89 -22.04
C LYS A 314 19.36 -13.11 -22.62
N VAL A 315 18.41 -12.27 -22.22
CA VAL A 315 16.99 -12.25 -22.62
C VAL A 315 16.07 -13.12 -21.74
N GLU A 316 15.79 -12.64 -20.52
CA GLU A 316 14.50 -12.82 -19.78
C GLU A 316 14.42 -11.95 -18.49
N ASN A 317 15.41 -11.08 -18.24
CA ASN A 317 15.68 -10.51 -16.92
C ASN A 317 14.87 -9.26 -16.55
N ARG A 318 14.16 -8.62 -17.48
CA ARG A 318 13.45 -7.36 -17.17
C ARG A 318 12.28 -7.57 -16.20
N THR A 319 11.54 -8.65 -16.43
CA THR A 319 10.45 -9.09 -15.54
C THR A 319 11.02 -9.59 -14.21
N GLN A 320 12.16 -10.30 -14.24
CA GLN A 320 12.81 -10.82 -13.05
C GLN A 320 13.38 -9.72 -12.15
N ILE A 321 14.07 -8.71 -12.69
CA ILE A 321 14.61 -7.59 -11.90
C ILE A 321 13.48 -6.73 -11.31
N LEU A 322 12.38 -6.53 -12.05
CA LEU A 322 11.18 -5.89 -11.52
C LEU A 322 10.51 -6.74 -10.44
N PHE A 323 10.50 -8.07 -10.58
CA PHE A 323 10.10 -9.00 -9.53
C PHE A 323 11.05 -8.93 -8.33
N ASP A 324 12.35 -8.72 -8.52
CA ASP A 324 13.34 -8.70 -7.44
C ASP A 324 13.32 -7.37 -6.67
N ILE A 325 13.13 -6.23 -7.36
CA ILE A 325 12.87 -4.92 -6.71
C ILE A 325 11.52 -4.97 -5.99
N ARG A 326 10.48 -5.53 -6.63
CA ARG A 326 9.20 -5.74 -5.98
C ARG A 326 9.34 -6.66 -4.78
N ASP A 327 10.04 -7.77 -4.89
CA ASP A 327 10.16 -8.75 -3.81
C ASP A 327 11.09 -8.28 -2.70
N PHE A 328 12.04 -7.39 -2.98
CA PHE A 328 12.75 -6.61 -1.97
C PHE A 328 11.79 -5.68 -1.23
N VAL A 329 10.94 -4.94 -1.94
CA VAL A 329 9.91 -4.07 -1.34
C VAL A 329 8.87 -4.89 -0.58
N THR A 330 8.38 -6.00 -1.13
CA THR A 330 7.42 -6.93 -0.53
C THR A 330 8.05 -7.70 0.62
N CYS A 331 9.34 -8.01 0.61
CA CYS A 331 10.08 -8.58 1.74
C CYS A 331 10.18 -7.56 2.87
N ILE A 332 10.53 -6.31 2.57
CA ILE A 332 10.48 -5.22 3.55
C ILE A 332 9.06 -5.07 4.10
N MET A 333 8.03 -5.09 3.25
CA MET A 333 6.63 -4.98 3.68
C MET A 333 6.14 -6.21 4.46
N ASN A 334 6.60 -7.42 4.14
CA ASN A 334 6.27 -8.66 4.85
C ASN A 334 7.00 -8.74 6.19
N GLU A 335 8.27 -8.34 6.27
CA GLU A 335 8.97 -8.19 7.54
C GLU A 335 8.29 -7.12 8.39
N GLN A 336 7.84 -6.01 7.80
CA GLN A 336 6.99 -5.04 8.49
C GLN A 336 5.67 -5.68 8.92
N ALA A 337 5.00 -6.47 8.08
CA ALA A 337 3.74 -7.14 8.43
C ALA A 337 3.92 -8.17 9.55
N ASP A 338 4.99 -8.96 9.55
CA ASP A 338 5.33 -9.91 10.61
C ASP A 338 5.71 -9.18 11.91
N LEU A 339 6.43 -8.05 11.80
CA LEU A 339 6.70 -7.13 12.93
C LEU A 339 5.39 -6.54 13.47
N LEU A 340 4.43 -6.22 12.62
CA LEU A 340 3.12 -5.67 12.99
C LEU A 340 2.25 -6.75 13.64
N ILE A 341 2.24 -7.98 13.12
CA ILE A 341 1.58 -9.15 13.74
C ILE A 341 2.21 -9.44 15.11
N ALA A 342 3.54 -9.39 15.22
CA ALA A 342 4.24 -9.58 16.49
C ALA A 342 3.92 -8.46 17.50
N LYS A 343 3.86 -7.20 17.05
CA LYS A 343 3.44 -6.06 17.88
C LYS A 343 1.99 -6.19 18.34
N SER A 344 1.07 -6.59 17.46
CA SER A 344 -0.34 -6.84 17.78
C SER A 344 -0.47 -7.92 18.86
N ARG A 345 0.20 -9.06 18.68
CA ARG A 345 0.22 -10.16 19.69
C ARG A 345 0.79 -9.70 21.02
N LYS A 346 1.81 -8.84 21.00
CA LYS A 346 2.39 -8.27 22.23
C LYS A 346 1.42 -7.31 22.92
N ALA A 347 0.70 -6.49 22.18
CA ALA A 347 -0.34 -5.60 22.72
C ALA A 347 -1.49 -6.41 23.35
N GLU A 348 -1.97 -7.46 22.67
CA GLU A 348 -2.99 -8.38 23.21
C GLU A 348 -2.51 -9.09 24.49
N ALA A 349 -1.24 -9.49 24.55
CA ALA A 349 -0.66 -10.10 25.75
C ALA A 349 -0.55 -9.12 26.93
N ILE A 350 -0.26 -7.84 26.65
CA ILE A 350 -0.20 -6.78 27.66
C ILE A 350 -1.60 -6.45 28.18
N GLU A 351 -2.61 -6.31 27.30
CA GLU A 351 -4.00 -6.11 27.72
C GLU A 351 -4.54 -7.30 28.52
N SER A 352 -4.20 -8.53 28.11
CA SER A 352 -4.54 -9.73 28.87
C SER A 352 -3.87 -9.80 30.24
N ALA A 353 -2.67 -9.20 30.40
CA ALA A 353 -1.95 -9.16 31.68
C ALA A 353 -2.44 -8.04 32.61
N HIS A 354 -3.02 -6.97 32.05
CA HIS A 354 -3.57 -5.84 32.80
C HIS A 354 -5.08 -5.95 33.10
N SER A 355 -5.72 -7.05 32.70
CA SER A 355 -7.04 -7.48 33.17
C SER A 355 -6.98 -7.96 34.63
N PHE A 356 -6.59 -7.08 35.55
CA PHE A 356 -6.89 -7.23 36.97
C PHE A 356 -8.14 -6.38 37.26
N ASP A 357 -9.18 -7.02 37.79
CA ASP A 357 -10.44 -6.41 38.19
C ASP A 357 -10.18 -5.24 39.15
N LEU A 358 -10.22 -4.02 38.62
CA LEU A 358 -10.40 -2.84 39.45
C LEU A 358 -11.91 -2.64 39.65
N PRO A 359 -12.39 -2.61 40.91
CA PRO A 359 -13.80 -2.37 41.17
C PRO A 359 -14.17 -0.97 40.68
N VAL A 360 -15.01 -0.91 39.65
CA VAL A 360 -15.64 0.31 39.18
C VAL A 360 -16.57 0.81 40.29
N THR A 361 -16.14 1.84 40.99
CA THR A 361 -17.03 2.58 41.89
C THR A 361 -17.58 3.75 41.09
N CYS A 362 -18.84 3.66 40.65
CA CYS A 362 -19.54 4.79 40.06
C CYS A 362 -19.79 5.85 41.14
N ILE A 363 -19.45 7.10 40.84
CA ILE A 363 -19.92 8.30 41.57
C ILE A 363 -21.07 8.89 40.78
#